data_AF-A0A0F9ST10-F1
#
_entry.id   AF-A0A0F9ST10-F1
#
_cell.length_a   1.000
_cell.length_b   1.000
_cell.length_c   1.000
_cell.angle_alpha   90.00
_cell.angle_beta   90.00
_cell.angle_gamma   90.00
#
_symmetry.space_group_name_H-M   'P 1'
#
loop_
_entity.id
_entity.type
_entity.pdbx_description
1 polymer ?
#
loop_
_entity_poly.entity_id
_entity_poly.type
_entity_poly.pdbx_seq_one_letter_code
_entity_poly.pdbx_strand_id
1 'polypeptide(L)'
;MTYRERRMRRADRLRDWADSRARKAESASKAAHAIVDHIPLGQPILVGHHSEGRHRRDIDRAESNFAKAHESRQMAGTHASKADEIERQADNAIYSDDPDAIEQLEARITDLEAERDRCKYINTVIRKGPGWAERIDPPLTEHETRDLELTAKFSPAYANESAGPGMRKPFKGYPAYHLSNLSGNLKRQRDRLAKLRR
;
A
#
# COMPACT_ATOMS: atom_id res chain seq x y z
N MET A 1 -11.41 23.55 -8.75
CA MET A 1 -10.83 22.20 -8.94
C MET A 1 -9.88 21.92 -7.80
N THR A 2 -10.20 20.96 -6.94
CA THR A 2 -9.43 20.63 -5.73
C THR A 2 -8.11 19.96 -6.08
N TYR A 3 -7.18 19.88 -5.13
CA TYR A 3 -5.93 19.16 -5.28
C TYR A 3 -6.19 17.68 -5.57
N ARG A 4 -7.15 17.06 -4.88
CA ARG A 4 -7.59 15.69 -5.12
C ARG A 4 -8.05 15.50 -6.56
N GLU A 5 -8.92 16.36 -7.07
CA GLU A 5 -9.39 16.29 -8.46
C GLU A 5 -8.25 16.42 -9.47
N ARG A 6 -7.28 17.32 -9.25
CA ARG A 6 -6.10 17.45 -10.13
C ARG A 6 -5.26 16.19 -10.14
N ARG A 7 -5.10 15.55 -8.98
CA ARG A 7 -4.37 14.28 -8.82
C ARG A 7 -5.10 13.15 -9.52
N MET A 8 -6.41 13.00 -9.31
CA MET A 8 -7.21 11.96 -9.97
C MET A 8 -7.18 12.11 -11.50
N ARG A 9 -7.34 13.33 -12.03
CA ARG A 9 -7.17 13.58 -13.48
C ARG A 9 -5.80 13.18 -14.02
N ARG A 10 -4.76 13.24 -13.18
CA ARG A 10 -3.42 12.78 -13.56
C ARG A 10 -3.36 11.24 -13.55
N ALA A 11 -3.98 10.58 -12.59
CA ALA A 11 -4.11 9.13 -12.56
C ALA A 11 -4.87 8.63 -13.80
N ASP A 12 -5.98 9.25 -14.16
CA ASP A 12 -6.76 8.92 -15.36
C ASP A 12 -5.89 8.98 -16.63
N ARG A 13 -5.15 10.07 -16.83
CA ARG A 13 -4.21 10.19 -17.97
C ARG A 13 -3.12 9.11 -17.96
N LEU A 14 -2.65 8.72 -16.78
CA LEU A 14 -1.67 7.64 -16.65
C LEU A 14 -2.28 6.29 -17.00
N ARG A 15 -3.54 6.03 -16.63
CA ARG A 15 -4.31 4.85 -17.05
C ARG A 15 -4.44 4.80 -18.58
N ASP A 16 -4.86 5.90 -19.21
CA ASP A 16 -4.96 6.00 -20.67
C ASP A 16 -3.63 5.71 -21.37
N TRP A 17 -2.52 6.23 -20.83
CA TRP A 17 -1.18 5.95 -21.36
C TRP A 17 -0.76 4.50 -21.13
N ALA A 18 -1.09 3.92 -19.96
CA ALA A 18 -0.82 2.52 -19.68
C ALA A 18 -1.55 1.62 -20.69
N ASP A 19 -2.84 1.86 -20.92
CA ASP A 19 -3.66 1.11 -21.86
C ASP A 19 -3.16 1.25 -23.31
N SER A 20 -2.83 2.47 -23.72
CA SER A 20 -2.24 2.74 -25.03
C SER A 20 -0.92 1.96 -25.23
N ARG A 21 -0.06 1.93 -24.20
CA ARG A 21 1.20 1.18 -24.22
C ARG A 21 0.98 -0.33 -24.20
N ALA A 22 0.00 -0.82 -23.45
CA ALA A 22 -0.36 -2.22 -23.43
C ALA A 22 -0.83 -2.71 -24.81
N ARG A 23 -1.69 -1.94 -25.48
CA ARG A 23 -2.14 -2.24 -26.86
C ARG A 23 -0.98 -2.27 -27.85
N LYS A 24 -0.03 -1.32 -27.74
CA LYS A 24 1.19 -1.32 -28.56
C LYS A 24 2.06 -2.55 -28.30
N ALA A 25 2.22 -2.93 -27.02
CA ALA A 25 2.96 -4.11 -26.65
C ALA A 25 2.34 -5.38 -27.26
N GLU A 26 1.02 -5.51 -27.17
CA GLU A 26 0.28 -6.63 -27.75
C GLU A 26 0.41 -6.67 -29.28
N SER A 27 0.22 -5.54 -29.95
CA SER A 27 0.36 -5.46 -31.41
C SER A 27 1.77 -5.83 -31.88
N ALA A 28 2.80 -5.34 -31.21
CA ALA A 28 4.20 -5.66 -31.55
C ALA A 28 4.51 -7.13 -31.28
N SER A 29 4.00 -7.70 -30.17
CA SER A 29 4.15 -9.12 -29.86
C SER A 29 3.46 -9.99 -30.92
N LYS A 30 2.23 -9.65 -31.32
CA LYS A 30 1.50 -10.35 -32.39
C LYS A 30 2.27 -10.31 -33.72
N ALA A 31 2.82 -9.15 -34.08
CA ALA A 31 3.62 -9.00 -35.29
C ALA A 31 4.92 -9.82 -35.25
N ALA A 32 5.57 -9.93 -34.08
CA ALA A 32 6.74 -10.78 -33.91
C ALA A 32 6.38 -12.27 -34.06
N HIS A 33 5.30 -12.73 -33.41
CA HIS A 33 4.82 -14.11 -33.53
C HIS A 33 4.45 -14.47 -34.96
N ALA A 34 3.72 -13.60 -35.67
CA ALA A 34 3.36 -13.83 -37.07
C ALA A 34 4.59 -14.04 -38.00
N ILE A 35 5.76 -13.48 -37.66
CA ILE A 35 7.00 -13.73 -38.41
C ILE A 35 7.62 -15.07 -37.99
N VAL A 36 7.75 -15.30 -36.68
CA VAL A 36 8.41 -16.50 -36.13
C VAL A 36 7.61 -17.78 -36.41
N ASP A 37 6.28 -17.71 -36.47
CA ASP A 37 5.40 -18.85 -36.78
C ASP A 37 5.64 -19.42 -38.18
N HIS A 38 6.26 -18.64 -39.08
CA HIS A 38 6.68 -19.07 -40.41
C HIS A 38 8.12 -19.62 -40.46
N ILE A 39 8.84 -19.60 -39.34
CA ILE A 39 10.19 -20.14 -39.21
C ILE A 39 10.10 -21.46 -38.45
N PRO A 40 10.36 -22.62 -39.09
CA PRO A 40 10.42 -23.90 -38.41
C PRO A 40 11.36 -23.87 -37.21
N LEU A 41 10.88 -24.35 -36.06
CA LEU A 41 11.65 -24.36 -34.82
C LEU A 41 12.93 -25.18 -34.98
N GLY A 42 14.07 -24.59 -34.59
CA GLY A 42 15.38 -25.23 -34.66
C GLY A 42 16.03 -25.23 -36.05
N GLN A 43 15.42 -24.59 -37.06
CA GLN A 43 16.05 -24.47 -38.38
C GLN A 43 17.27 -23.52 -38.32
N PRO A 44 18.49 -23.99 -38.66
CA PRO A 44 19.65 -23.10 -38.74
C PRO A 44 19.56 -22.16 -39.95
N ILE A 45 20.24 -21.02 -39.88
CA ILE A 45 20.42 -20.13 -41.03
C ILE A 45 21.33 -20.85 -42.04
N LEU A 46 20.80 -21.13 -43.23
CA LEU A 46 21.54 -21.77 -44.31
C LEU A 46 22.45 -20.75 -45.01
N VAL A 47 23.70 -20.63 -44.55
CA VAL A 47 24.70 -19.70 -45.09
C VAL A 47 25.06 -20.06 -46.54
N GLY A 48 25.08 -19.06 -47.43
CA GLY A 48 25.34 -19.21 -48.86
C GLY A 48 24.12 -19.60 -49.69
N HIS A 49 22.96 -19.87 -49.06
CA HIS A 49 21.73 -20.22 -49.77
C HIS A 49 20.92 -18.96 -50.15
N HIS A 50 20.16 -19.02 -51.25
CA HIS A 50 19.35 -17.87 -51.71
C HIS A 50 18.33 -17.38 -50.66
N SER A 51 17.92 -18.25 -49.72
CA SER A 51 16.99 -17.92 -48.63
C SER A 51 17.66 -17.26 -47.41
N GLU A 52 18.99 -17.25 -47.31
CA GLU A 52 19.76 -16.73 -46.17
C GLU A 52 19.36 -15.29 -45.85
N GLY A 53 19.32 -14.43 -46.87
CA GLY A 53 19.00 -13.01 -46.71
C GLY A 53 17.57 -12.78 -46.22
N ARG A 54 16.61 -13.62 -46.61
CA ARG A 54 15.24 -13.54 -46.09
C ARG A 54 15.19 -13.99 -44.63
N HIS A 55 15.81 -15.12 -44.31
CA HIS A 55 15.82 -15.69 -42.96
C HIS A 55 16.40 -14.68 -41.96
N ARG A 56 17.57 -14.08 -42.23
CA ARG A 56 18.16 -13.06 -41.35
C ARG A 56 17.23 -11.87 -41.13
N ARG A 57 16.65 -11.32 -42.21
CA ARG A 57 15.71 -10.20 -42.09
C ARG A 57 14.45 -10.55 -41.31
N ASP A 58 13.97 -11.79 -41.40
CA ASP A 58 12.80 -12.24 -40.64
C ASP A 58 13.12 -12.30 -39.14
N ILE A 59 14.27 -12.86 -38.77
CA ILE A 59 14.77 -12.85 -37.38
C ILE A 59 14.94 -11.42 -36.87
N ASP A 60 15.68 -10.56 -37.58
CA ASP A 60 15.95 -9.18 -37.16
C ASP A 60 14.64 -8.39 -36.94
N ARG A 61 13.65 -8.58 -37.80
CA ARG A 61 12.33 -7.95 -37.66
C ARG A 61 11.55 -8.50 -36.47
N ALA A 62 11.57 -9.81 -36.24
CA ALA A 62 10.93 -10.44 -35.10
C ALA A 62 11.56 -9.95 -33.78
N GLU A 63 12.89 -9.94 -33.68
CA GLU A 63 13.62 -9.44 -32.52
C GLU A 63 13.31 -7.97 -32.25
N SER A 64 13.33 -7.11 -33.28
CA SER A 64 12.95 -5.71 -33.15
C SER A 64 11.52 -5.54 -32.61
N ASN A 65 10.57 -6.36 -33.07
CA ASN A 65 9.19 -6.32 -32.60
C ASN A 65 9.06 -6.82 -31.16
N PHE A 66 9.78 -7.88 -30.76
CA PHE A 66 9.82 -8.32 -29.37
C PHE A 66 10.43 -7.26 -28.45
N ALA A 67 11.52 -6.61 -28.86
CA ALA A 67 12.12 -5.52 -28.10
C ALA A 67 11.13 -4.37 -27.88
N LYS A 68 10.41 -3.93 -28.93
CA LYS A 68 9.35 -2.91 -28.85
C LYS A 68 8.20 -3.35 -27.94
N ALA A 69 7.81 -4.63 -28.01
CA ALA A 69 6.76 -5.18 -27.16
C ALA A 69 7.15 -5.14 -25.69
N HIS A 70 8.38 -5.55 -25.37
CA HIS A 70 8.93 -5.53 -24.03
C HIS A 70 9.03 -4.12 -23.45
N GLU A 71 9.58 -3.17 -24.21
CA GLU A 71 9.67 -1.76 -23.80
C GLU A 71 8.28 -1.17 -23.54
N SER A 72 7.33 -1.39 -24.46
CA SER A 72 5.97 -0.89 -24.30
C SER A 72 5.26 -1.49 -23.09
N ARG A 73 5.49 -2.79 -22.80
CA ARG A 73 4.94 -3.45 -21.61
C ARG A 73 5.52 -2.85 -20.31
N GLN A 74 6.81 -2.60 -20.25
CA GLN A 74 7.44 -1.94 -19.08
C GLN A 74 6.87 -0.53 -18.86
N MET A 75 6.72 0.25 -19.92
CA MET A 75 6.11 1.58 -19.83
C MET A 75 4.66 1.51 -19.35
N ALA A 76 3.88 0.54 -19.84
CA ALA A 76 2.50 0.32 -19.39
C ALA A 76 2.45 0.05 -17.89
N GLY A 77 3.26 -0.89 -17.39
CA GLY A 77 3.34 -1.21 -15.96
C GLY A 77 3.77 -0.02 -15.11
N THR A 78 4.74 0.77 -15.60
CA THR A 78 5.20 1.98 -14.90
C THR A 78 4.10 3.04 -14.77
N HIS A 79 3.32 3.25 -15.83
CA HIS A 79 2.22 4.21 -15.80
C HIS A 79 1.07 3.72 -14.91
N ALA A 80 0.71 2.45 -15.01
CA ALA A 80 -0.31 1.83 -14.15
C ALA A 80 0.06 1.94 -12.67
N SER A 81 1.28 1.53 -12.29
CA SER A 81 1.75 1.61 -10.90
C SER A 81 1.75 3.06 -10.36
N LYS A 82 2.09 4.05 -11.21
CA LYS A 82 2.00 5.46 -10.82
C LYS A 82 0.55 5.94 -10.64
N ALA A 83 -0.40 5.42 -11.43
CA ALA A 83 -1.82 5.72 -11.25
C ALA A 83 -2.33 5.11 -9.93
N ASP A 84 -2.04 3.83 -9.69
CA ASP A 84 -2.41 3.13 -8.45
C ASP A 84 -1.88 3.85 -7.20
N GLU A 85 -0.65 4.37 -7.26
CA GLU A 85 -0.06 5.17 -6.19
C GLU A 85 -0.86 6.45 -5.91
N ILE A 86 -1.27 7.15 -6.97
CA ILE A 86 -2.02 8.40 -6.84
C ILE A 86 -3.40 8.11 -6.26
N GLU A 87 -4.09 7.10 -6.77
CA GLU A 87 -5.42 6.67 -6.33
C GLU A 87 -5.37 6.28 -4.84
N ARG A 88 -4.44 5.41 -4.45
CA ARG A 88 -4.27 4.99 -3.05
C ARG A 88 -3.94 6.16 -2.12
N GLN A 89 -3.10 7.10 -2.55
CA GLN A 89 -2.82 8.30 -1.75
C GLN A 89 -4.05 9.18 -1.59
N ALA A 90 -4.87 9.32 -2.65
CA ALA A 90 -6.08 10.13 -2.63
C ALA A 90 -7.17 9.54 -1.71
N ASP A 91 -7.24 8.21 -1.60
CA ASP A 91 -8.21 7.53 -0.72
C ASP A 91 -7.88 7.67 0.76
N ASN A 92 -6.59 7.77 1.10
CA ASN A 92 -6.13 7.83 2.49
C ASN A 92 -5.88 9.25 2.99
N ALA A 93 -5.67 10.20 2.08
CA ALA A 93 -5.34 11.58 2.42
C ALA A 93 -6.61 12.44 2.50
N ILE A 94 -6.74 13.17 3.60
CA ILE A 94 -7.70 14.27 3.71
C ILE A 94 -6.99 15.51 3.14
N TYR A 95 -7.51 16.15 2.10
CA TYR A 95 -6.96 17.42 1.57
C TYR A 95 -7.72 18.62 2.14
N SER A 96 -7.06 19.76 2.34
CA SER A 96 -7.67 20.95 2.94
C SER A 96 -8.66 21.68 2.04
N ASP A 97 -8.54 21.51 0.73
CA ASP A 97 -9.38 22.15 -0.27
C ASP A 97 -10.51 21.25 -0.78
N ASP A 98 -10.68 20.07 -0.18
CA ASP A 98 -11.83 19.21 -0.42
C ASP A 98 -13.07 19.74 0.31
N PRO A 99 -14.27 19.64 -0.29
CA PRO A 99 -15.50 20.20 0.29
C PRO A 99 -15.90 19.55 1.62
N ASP A 100 -15.52 18.30 1.83
CA ASP A 100 -15.80 17.46 3.00
C ASP A 100 -14.58 17.36 3.95
N ALA A 101 -13.54 18.18 3.76
CA ALA A 101 -12.31 18.12 4.55
C ALA A 101 -12.54 18.28 6.07
N ILE A 102 -13.50 19.14 6.44
CA ILE A 102 -13.88 19.39 7.84
C ILE A 102 -14.54 18.15 8.44
N GLU A 103 -15.53 17.58 7.73
CA GLU A 103 -16.25 16.37 8.15
C GLU A 103 -15.29 15.18 8.32
N GLN A 104 -14.40 14.94 7.35
CA GLN A 104 -13.42 13.88 7.42
C GLN A 104 -12.44 14.05 8.59
N LEU A 105 -12.01 15.29 8.89
CA LEU A 105 -11.14 15.56 10.04
C LEU A 105 -11.84 15.35 11.37
N GLU A 106 -13.12 15.74 11.47
CA GLU A 106 -13.93 15.51 12.66
C GLU A 106 -14.09 14.01 12.92
N ALA A 107 -14.48 13.23 11.91
CA ALA A 107 -14.56 11.78 12.00
C ALA A 107 -13.23 11.16 12.45
N ARG A 108 -12.11 11.56 11.83
CA ARG A 108 -10.77 11.08 12.22
C ARG A 108 -10.42 11.43 13.66
N ILE A 109 -10.80 12.61 14.15
CA ILE A 109 -10.57 13.01 15.53
C ILE A 109 -11.40 12.14 16.48
N THR A 110 -12.67 11.91 16.17
CA THR A 110 -13.55 11.04 16.95
C THR A 110 -12.99 9.62 17.04
N ASP A 111 -12.52 9.06 15.93
CA ASP A 111 -11.91 7.71 15.92
C ASP A 111 -10.65 7.65 16.80
N LEU A 112 -9.75 8.63 16.66
CA LEU A 112 -8.53 8.71 17.48
C LEU A 112 -8.83 8.92 18.97
N GLU A 113 -9.91 9.63 19.29
CA GLU A 113 -10.39 9.80 20.67
C GLU A 113 -10.89 8.48 21.24
N ALA A 114 -11.74 7.78 20.50
CA ALA A 114 -12.26 6.48 20.89
C ALA A 114 -11.13 5.46 21.08
N GLU A 115 -10.17 5.40 20.16
CA GLU A 115 -9.00 4.52 20.26
C GLU A 115 -8.17 4.83 21.51
N ARG A 116 -7.84 6.11 21.73
CA ARG A 116 -7.06 6.52 22.91
C ARG A 116 -7.77 6.16 24.21
N ASP A 117 -9.07 6.40 24.28
CA ASP A 117 -9.85 6.17 25.49
C ASP A 117 -10.07 4.67 25.73
N ARG A 118 -10.20 3.89 24.66
CA ARG A 118 -10.18 2.41 24.69
C ARG A 118 -8.85 1.88 25.22
N CYS A 119 -7.71 2.35 24.72
CA CYS A 119 -6.39 1.95 25.23
C CYS A 119 -6.18 2.32 26.71
N LYS A 120 -6.67 3.49 27.15
CA LYS A 120 -6.64 3.90 28.57
C LYS A 120 -7.51 3.01 29.45
N TYR A 121 -8.70 2.65 28.97
CA TYR A 121 -9.60 1.74 29.66
C TYR A 121 -8.95 0.37 29.83
N ILE A 122 -8.41 -0.22 28.76
CA ILE A 122 -7.68 -1.50 28.78
C ILE A 122 -6.54 -1.46 29.80
N ASN A 123 -5.70 -0.42 29.76
CA ASN A 123 -4.61 -0.24 30.73
C ASN A 123 -5.10 -0.14 32.18
N THR A 124 -6.26 0.45 32.39
CA THR A 124 -6.88 0.55 33.71
C THR A 124 -7.37 -0.80 34.22
N VAL A 125 -7.98 -1.60 33.35
CA VAL A 125 -8.45 -2.95 33.68
C VAL A 125 -7.26 -3.88 33.96
N ILE A 126 -6.21 -3.84 33.14
CA ILE A 126 -4.98 -4.62 33.32
C ILE A 126 -4.34 -4.34 34.69
N ARG A 127 -4.31 -3.07 35.13
CA ARG A 127 -3.73 -2.68 36.42
C ARG A 127 -4.45 -3.27 37.63
N LYS A 128 -5.70 -3.74 37.49
CA LYS A 128 -6.47 -4.38 38.56
C LYS A 128 -5.98 -5.81 38.89
N GLY A 129 -5.05 -6.36 38.11
CA GLY A 129 -4.40 -7.64 38.41
C GLY A 129 -4.93 -8.81 37.56
N PRO A 130 -4.64 -10.07 37.94
CA PRO A 130 -4.91 -11.25 37.12
C PRO A 130 -6.40 -11.40 36.79
N GLY A 131 -6.71 -12.10 35.69
CA GLY A 131 -8.07 -12.21 35.16
C GLY A 131 -8.60 -10.87 34.64
N TRP A 132 -7.72 -10.04 34.08
CA TRP A 132 -8.10 -8.73 33.54
C TRP A 132 -8.77 -8.84 32.18
N ALA A 133 -8.44 -9.85 31.37
CA ALA A 133 -8.96 -10.01 30.02
C ALA A 133 -10.49 -10.20 30.04
N GLU A 134 -10.99 -10.97 31.00
CA GLU A 134 -12.41 -11.26 31.21
C GLU A 134 -13.19 -10.04 31.74
N ARG A 135 -12.49 -9.01 32.24
CA ARG A 135 -13.10 -7.77 32.76
C ARG A 135 -13.24 -6.67 31.71
N ILE A 136 -12.71 -6.86 30.50
CA ILE A 136 -12.77 -5.87 29.42
C ILE A 136 -14.09 -6.05 28.67
N ASP A 137 -14.88 -4.97 28.62
CA ASP A 137 -16.16 -4.89 27.91
C ASP A 137 -16.18 -3.65 27.01
N PRO A 138 -16.50 -3.77 25.70
CA PRO A 138 -16.62 -5.01 24.94
C PRO A 138 -15.32 -5.83 24.98
N PRO A 139 -15.37 -7.17 24.76
CA PRO A 139 -14.18 -8.01 24.69
C PRO A 139 -13.13 -7.46 23.72
N LEU A 140 -11.88 -7.83 23.93
CA LEU A 140 -10.80 -7.42 23.03
C LEU A 140 -11.09 -7.90 21.61
N THR A 141 -10.88 -7.01 20.65
CA THR A 141 -10.87 -7.41 19.24
C THR A 141 -9.63 -8.24 18.91
N GLU A 142 -9.66 -8.94 17.78
CA GLU A 142 -8.50 -9.69 17.28
C GLU A 142 -7.28 -8.76 17.11
N HIS A 143 -7.50 -7.55 16.60
CA HIS A 143 -6.46 -6.54 16.44
C HIS A 143 -5.87 -6.10 17.79
N GLU A 144 -6.71 -5.75 18.77
CA GLU A 144 -6.25 -5.34 20.11
C GLU A 144 -5.47 -6.46 20.80
N THR A 145 -5.95 -7.70 20.68
CA THR A 145 -5.28 -8.89 21.21
C THR A 145 -3.90 -9.03 20.61
N ARG A 146 -3.80 -8.99 19.27
CA ARG A 146 -2.53 -9.11 18.56
C ARG A 146 -1.57 -7.98 18.91
N ASP A 147 -2.04 -6.74 19.00
CA ASP A 147 -1.21 -5.59 19.38
C ASP A 147 -0.63 -5.73 20.78
N LEU A 148 -1.44 -6.18 21.73
CA LEU A 148 -1.01 -6.43 23.11
C LEU A 148 0.00 -7.58 23.20
N GLU A 149 -0.21 -8.66 22.44
CA GLU A 149 0.73 -9.79 22.32
C GLU A 149 2.07 -9.37 21.71
N LEU A 150 2.04 -8.62 20.61
CA LEU A 150 3.25 -8.09 19.97
C LEU A 150 4.00 -7.15 20.90
N THR A 151 3.27 -6.27 21.61
CA THR A 151 3.86 -5.39 22.61
C THR A 151 4.56 -6.19 23.71
N ALA A 152 3.92 -7.23 24.22
CA ALA A 152 4.51 -8.12 25.23
C ALA A 152 5.78 -8.80 24.70
N LYS A 153 5.73 -9.32 23.46
CA LYS A 153 6.82 -10.08 22.85
C LYS A 153 8.06 -9.22 22.55
N PHE A 154 7.85 -8.03 22.00
CA PHE A 154 8.95 -7.20 21.48
C PHE A 154 9.44 -6.14 22.46
N SER A 155 8.78 -5.99 23.60
CA SER A 155 9.20 -5.04 24.62
C SER A 155 9.32 -5.79 25.96
N PRO A 156 10.50 -6.36 26.29
CA PRO A 156 10.69 -7.17 27.51
C PRO A 156 10.36 -6.42 28.81
N ALA A 157 10.43 -5.08 28.80
CA ALA A 157 9.96 -4.23 29.91
C ALA A 157 8.42 -4.27 30.12
N TYR A 158 7.69 -4.81 29.15
CA TYR A 158 6.24 -4.99 29.08
C TYR A 158 5.85 -6.47 28.90
N ALA A 159 6.82 -7.39 28.79
CA ALA A 159 6.61 -8.83 28.70
C ALA A 159 6.04 -9.39 30.01
N ASN A 160 5.16 -10.38 29.85
CA ASN A 160 4.52 -11.15 30.90
C ASN A 160 5.41 -12.27 31.49
N GLU A 161 6.51 -12.62 30.82
CA GLU A 161 7.34 -13.78 31.17
C GLU A 161 8.78 -13.38 31.45
N SER A 162 9.32 -13.92 32.55
CA SER A 162 10.68 -13.76 33.11
C SER A 162 10.87 -12.76 34.25
N ALA A 163 9.86 -12.66 35.11
CA ALA A 163 10.10 -12.23 36.47
C ALA A 163 10.07 -13.52 37.34
N GLY A 164 11.25 -13.93 37.84
CA GLY A 164 11.43 -15.17 38.61
C GLY A 164 10.56 -15.22 39.88
N PRO A 165 10.57 -16.34 40.65
CA PRO A 165 9.76 -16.46 41.85
C PRO A 165 9.99 -15.26 42.79
N GLY A 166 8.99 -14.38 42.93
CA GLY A 166 9.07 -13.17 43.77
C GLY A 166 9.29 -11.84 43.03
N MET A 167 9.60 -11.83 41.74
CA MET A 167 9.40 -10.65 40.90
C MET A 167 8.18 -10.94 40.02
N ARG A 168 7.13 -10.13 40.10
CA ARG A 168 6.04 -10.14 39.12
C ARG A 168 5.96 -8.72 38.62
N LYS A 169 6.73 -8.36 37.59
CA LYS A 169 6.48 -7.08 36.90
C LYS A 169 5.16 -7.28 36.15
N PRO A 170 4.06 -6.62 36.53
CA PRO A 170 2.78 -6.87 35.88
C PRO A 170 2.85 -6.40 34.43
N PHE A 171 2.24 -7.17 33.53
CA PHE A 171 1.90 -6.74 32.17
C PHE A 171 1.31 -5.32 32.23
N LYS A 172 1.90 -4.37 31.49
CA LYS A 172 1.51 -2.95 31.60
C LYS A 172 0.51 -2.50 30.53
N GLY A 173 -0.01 -3.41 29.72
CA GLY A 173 -0.90 -3.10 28.60
C GLY A 173 -0.21 -2.25 27.53
N TYR A 174 -0.97 -1.36 26.91
CA TYR A 174 -0.45 -0.40 25.94
C TYR A 174 0.63 0.48 26.58
N PRO A 175 1.80 0.60 25.94
CA PRO A 175 2.92 1.34 26.48
C PRO A 175 2.68 2.85 26.42
N ALA A 176 3.41 3.61 27.24
CA ALA A 176 3.25 5.06 27.32
C ALA A 176 3.46 5.76 25.96
N TYR A 177 4.40 5.28 25.14
CA TYR A 177 4.65 5.85 23.82
C TYR A 177 3.44 5.72 22.88
N HIS A 178 2.66 4.63 22.99
CA HIS A 178 1.48 4.41 22.15
C HIS A 178 0.42 5.48 22.44
N LEU A 179 0.11 5.71 23.72
CA LEU A 179 -0.83 6.76 24.15
C LEU A 179 -0.32 8.18 23.83
N SER A 180 0.99 8.42 23.96
CA SER A 180 1.61 9.70 23.58
C SER A 180 1.50 9.95 22.06
N ASN A 181 1.70 8.92 21.24
CA ASN A 181 1.56 9.01 19.79
C ASN A 181 0.12 9.35 19.38
N LEU A 182 -0.88 8.65 19.96
CA LEU A 182 -2.29 8.96 19.74
C LEU A 182 -2.64 10.40 20.15
N SER A 183 -2.16 10.83 21.31
CA SER A 183 -2.39 12.20 21.80
C SER A 183 -1.75 13.25 20.89
N GLY A 184 -0.54 12.99 20.40
CA GLY A 184 0.15 13.84 19.42
C GLY A 184 -0.59 13.90 18.09
N ASN A 185 -1.07 12.76 17.56
CA ASN A 185 -1.89 12.69 16.35
C ASN A 185 -3.15 13.54 16.49
N LEU A 186 -3.89 13.34 17.57
CA LEU A 186 -5.13 14.03 17.86
C LEU A 186 -4.92 15.55 17.97
N LYS A 187 -3.85 16.00 18.65
CA LYS A 187 -3.48 17.43 18.66
C LYS A 187 -3.25 17.96 17.23
N ARG A 188 -2.48 17.24 16.40
CA ARG A 188 -2.21 17.65 15.01
C ARG A 188 -3.50 17.80 14.20
N GLN A 189 -4.44 16.86 14.32
CA GLN A 189 -5.71 16.93 13.58
C GLN A 189 -6.61 18.06 14.09
N ARG A 190 -6.69 18.28 15.41
CA ARG A 190 -7.42 19.42 15.98
C ARG A 190 -6.84 20.76 15.55
N ASP A 191 -5.51 20.90 15.57
CA ASP A 191 -4.81 22.11 15.10
C ASP A 191 -5.10 22.35 13.61
N ARG A 192 -5.21 21.28 12.82
CA ARG A 192 -5.55 21.34 11.39
C ARG A 192 -7.02 21.75 11.17
N LEU A 193 -7.96 21.14 11.88
CA LEU A 193 -9.38 21.49 11.84
C LEU A 193 -9.61 22.96 12.23
N ALA A 194 -8.94 23.43 13.29
CA ALA A 194 -9.03 24.81 13.73
C ALA A 194 -8.52 25.82 12.68
N LYS A 195 -7.57 25.43 11.83
CA LYS A 195 -7.11 26.27 10.71
C LYS A 195 -8.12 26.34 9.56
N LEU A 196 -8.86 25.27 9.30
CA LEU A 196 -9.86 25.23 8.21
C LEU A 196 -11.16 25.96 8.57
N ARG A 197 -11.48 26.06 9.86
CA ARG A 197 -12.66 26.79 10.36
C ARG A 197 -12.44 28.31 10.55
N ARG A 198 -11.21 28.79 10.37
CA ARG A 198 -10.87 30.22 10.43
C ARG A 198 -11.07 30.87 9.08
#